data_AF-A0A950JWN5-F1
#
_entry.id   AF-A0A950JWN5-F1
#
_cell.length_a   1.000
_cell.length_b   1.000
_cell.length_c   1.000
_cell.angle_alpha   90.00
_cell.angle_beta   90.00
_cell.angle_gamma   90.00
#
_symmetry.space_group_name_H-M   'P 1'
#
loop_
_entity.id
_entity.type
_entity.pdbx_description
1 polymer ?
#
loop_
_entity_poly.entity_id
_entity_poly.type
_entity_poly.pdbx_seq_one_letter_code
_entity_poly.pdbx_strand_id
1 'polypeptide(L)'
;MAQDLTYTDTRPRAKSTGHAFGFEGNLGMVLIVAAMVSIFILTMLFHANNALPVPAKFAVAALPTGLAGAYLLLFRHNRPPRYDIDLLTSFVNGPSFQPAKLQPFHPIRYPRA
;
A
#
# COMPACT_ATOMS: atom_id res chain seq x y z
N MET A 1 -9.96 8.19 -45.04
CA MET A 1 -9.59 7.33 -43.90
C MET A 1 -9.70 8.19 -42.65
N ALA A 2 -10.75 8.00 -41.87
CA ALA A 2 -10.96 8.75 -40.64
C ALA A 2 -9.87 8.37 -39.64
N GLN A 3 -9.13 9.37 -39.16
CA GLN A 3 -8.14 9.20 -38.11
C GLN A 3 -8.90 8.88 -36.82
N ASP A 4 -8.90 7.62 -36.41
CA ASP A 4 -9.45 7.19 -35.13
C ASP A 4 -8.50 7.69 -34.02
N LEU A 5 -8.78 8.88 -33.49
CA LEU A 5 -7.99 9.48 -32.42
C LEU A 5 -8.15 8.63 -31.16
N THR A 6 -7.13 7.84 -30.83
CA THR A 6 -7.04 7.16 -29.55
C THR A 6 -6.83 8.20 -28.45
N TYR A 7 -7.91 8.62 -27.80
CA TYR A 7 -7.86 9.56 -26.69
C TYR A 7 -7.18 8.88 -25.50
N THR A 8 -5.87 9.07 -25.36
CA THR A 8 -5.13 8.67 -24.16
C THR A 8 -5.40 9.72 -23.10
N ASP A 9 -6.26 9.36 -22.14
CA ASP A 9 -6.60 10.20 -20.99
C ASP A 9 -5.35 10.36 -20.10
N THR A 10 -4.47 11.28 -20.50
CA THR A 10 -3.26 11.68 -19.77
C THR A 10 -3.68 12.53 -18.59
N ARG A 11 -4.56 12.04 -17.70
CA ARG A 11 -5.01 12.82 -16.53
C ARG A 11 -3.77 13.23 -15.72
N PRO A 12 -3.34 14.50 -15.76
CA PRO A 12 -2.34 15.02 -14.86
C PRO A 12 -3.01 15.42 -13.54
N ARG A 13 -4.29 15.03 -13.36
CA ARG A 13 -5.06 15.23 -12.15
C ARG A 13 -4.42 14.34 -11.10
N ALA A 14 -3.38 14.87 -10.45
CA ALA A 14 -2.91 14.44 -9.16
C ALA A 14 -4.17 14.16 -8.34
N LYS A 15 -4.48 12.88 -8.15
CA LYS A 15 -5.56 12.46 -7.27
C LYS A 15 -5.06 12.82 -5.89
N SER A 16 -5.30 14.07 -5.48
CA SER A 16 -5.01 14.55 -4.14
C SER A 16 -5.91 13.77 -3.21
N THR A 17 -5.40 12.64 -2.73
CA THR A 17 -5.97 11.91 -1.62
C THR A 17 -5.79 12.78 -0.38
N GLY A 18 -6.91 13.25 0.18
CA GLY A 18 -6.89 14.07 1.40
C GLY A 18 -6.08 13.38 2.50
N HIS A 19 -5.38 14.15 3.32
CA HIS A 19 -4.59 13.60 4.41
C HIS A 19 -5.42 13.60 5.69
N ALA A 20 -5.52 12.45 6.35
CA ALA A 20 -6.17 12.30 7.66
C ALA A 20 -5.16 11.76 8.66
N PHE A 21 -4.96 12.48 9.76
CA PHE A 21 -4.03 12.09 10.84
C PHE A 21 -2.58 11.82 10.37
N GLY A 22 -2.12 12.55 9.35
CA GLY A 22 -0.79 12.34 8.75
C GLY A 22 -0.69 11.13 7.82
N PHE A 23 -1.79 10.41 7.58
CA PHE A 23 -1.89 9.34 6.60
C PHE A 23 -2.58 9.83 5.34
N GLU A 24 -2.05 9.43 4.18
CA GLU A 24 -2.58 9.82 2.88
C GLU A 24 -3.83 8.98 2.51
N GLY A 25 -4.93 9.65 2.18
CA GLY A 25 -6.17 9.00 1.76
C GLY A 25 -6.79 8.09 2.82
N ASN A 26 -7.09 6.85 2.41
CA ASN A 26 -7.81 5.86 3.24
C ASN A 26 -6.89 5.02 4.16
N LEU A 27 -5.59 5.33 4.22
CA LEU A 27 -4.63 4.60 5.05
C LEU A 27 -5.00 4.65 6.55
N GLY A 28 -5.56 5.77 7.01
CA GLY A 28 -6.03 5.92 8.39
C GLY A 28 -7.18 4.97 8.76
N MET A 29 -8.05 4.61 7.81
CA MET A 29 -9.17 3.71 8.10
C MET A 29 -8.71 2.30 8.44
N VAL A 30 -7.60 1.83 7.86
CA VAL A 30 -7.04 0.52 8.20
C VAL A 30 -6.71 0.44 9.70
N LEU A 31 -6.12 1.51 10.25
CA LEU A 31 -5.77 1.58 11.66
C LEU A 31 -7.02 1.64 12.55
N ILE A 32 -8.04 2.42 12.15
CA ILE A 32 -9.31 2.52 12.88
C ILE A 32 -10.01 1.16 12.94
N VAL A 33 -10.13 0.47 11.80
CA VAL A 33 -10.74 -0.87 11.74
C VAL A 33 -9.93 -1.86 12.58
N ALA A 34 -8.59 -1.83 12.50
CA ALA A 34 -7.74 -2.68 13.33
C ALA A 34 -7.93 -2.42 14.84
N ALA A 35 -8.12 -1.15 15.24
CA ALA A 35 -8.43 -0.78 16.62
C ALA A 35 -9.78 -1.32 17.08
N MET A 36 -10.82 -1.21 16.25
CA MET A 36 -12.13 -1.79 16.57
C MET A 36 -12.06 -3.32 16.74
N VAL A 37 -11.35 -4.01 15.84
CA VAL A 37 -11.13 -5.47 15.94
C VAL A 37 -10.35 -5.83 17.21
N SER A 38 -9.34 -5.04 17.57
CA SER A 38 -8.55 -5.25 18.79
C SER A 38 -9.41 -5.13 20.06
N ILE A 39 -10.28 -4.12 20.12
CA ILE A 39 -11.23 -3.93 21.22
C ILE A 39 -12.20 -5.12 21.30
N PHE A 40 -12.74 -5.55 20.15
CA PHE A 40 -13.64 -6.69 20.08
C PHE A 40 -13.00 -7.99 20.59
N ILE A 41 -11.75 -8.26 20.17
CA ILE A 41 -10.99 -9.43 20.65
C ILE A 41 -10.75 -9.34 22.15
N LEU A 42 -10.42 -8.15 22.67
CA LEU A 42 -10.21 -7.94 24.10
C LEU A 42 -11.48 -8.25 24.91
N THR A 43 -12.64 -7.70 24.50
CA THR A 43 -13.91 -7.98 25.17
C THR A 43 -14.27 -9.47 25.09
N MET A 44 -14.03 -10.12 23.96
CA MET A 44 -14.27 -11.56 23.82
C MET A 44 -13.36 -12.38 24.75
N LEU A 45 -12.07 -12.03 24.88
CA LEU A 45 -11.11 -12.68 25.78
C LEU A 45 -11.46 -12.52 27.27
N PHE A 46 -12.06 -11.39 27.63
CA PHE A 46 -12.58 -11.19 28.99
C PHE A 46 -13.85 -12.01 29.23
N HIS A 47 -14.73 -12.11 28.22
CA HIS A 47 -15.99 -12.84 28.35
C HIS A 47 -15.83 -14.36 28.32
N ALA A 48 -14.84 -14.88 27.61
CA ALA A 48 -14.67 -16.33 27.36
C ALA A 48 -14.30 -17.18 28.60
N ASN A 49 -14.24 -16.60 29.82
CA ASN A 49 -13.83 -17.28 31.05
C ASN A 49 -12.53 -18.12 30.92
N ASN A 50 -11.61 -17.65 30.06
CA ASN A 50 -10.35 -18.32 29.80
C ASN A 50 -9.36 -18.09 30.94
N ALA A 51 -8.60 -19.13 31.29
CA ALA A 51 -7.54 -19.11 32.32
C ALA A 51 -6.31 -18.25 31.96
N LEU A 52 -6.34 -17.52 30.84
CA LEU A 52 -5.27 -16.63 30.44
C LEU A 52 -5.10 -15.50 31.47
N PRO A 53 -3.86 -15.18 31.88
CA PRO A 53 -3.62 -14.02 32.73
C PRO A 53 -3.99 -12.74 32.00
N VAL A 54 -4.47 -11.73 32.74
CA VAL A 54 -4.88 -10.42 32.21
C VAL A 54 -3.85 -9.80 31.24
N PRO A 55 -2.54 -9.72 31.55
CA PRO A 55 -1.56 -9.15 30.61
C PRO A 55 -1.46 -9.91 29.29
N ALA A 56 -1.65 -11.24 29.29
CA ALA A 56 -1.64 -12.01 28.05
C ALA A 56 -2.85 -11.70 27.17
N LYS A 57 -4.02 -11.41 27.76
CA LYS A 57 -5.21 -10.99 27.00
C LYS A 57 -4.98 -9.67 26.28
N PHE A 58 -4.35 -8.70 26.95
CA PHE A 58 -3.95 -7.44 26.32
C PHE A 58 -2.93 -7.63 25.21
N ALA A 59 -1.92 -8.49 25.42
CA ALA A 59 -0.91 -8.78 24.41
C ALA A 59 -1.54 -9.37 23.13
N VAL A 60 -2.46 -10.33 23.27
CA VAL A 60 -3.18 -10.93 22.14
C VAL A 60 -4.09 -9.92 21.46
N ALA A 61 -4.84 -9.12 22.23
CA ALA A 61 -5.74 -8.12 21.69
C ALA A 61 -5.01 -6.96 21.00
N ALA A 62 -3.76 -6.67 21.37
CA ALA A 62 -2.94 -5.64 20.72
C ALA A 62 -2.35 -6.08 19.37
N LEU A 63 -2.45 -7.37 19.00
CA LEU A 63 -1.87 -7.87 17.75
C LEU A 63 -2.44 -7.19 16.50
N PRO A 64 -3.76 -7.05 16.30
CA PRO A 64 -4.29 -6.46 15.07
C PRO A 64 -3.85 -5.00 14.88
N THR A 65 -3.94 -4.18 15.92
CA THR A 65 -3.45 -2.79 15.90
C THR A 65 -1.95 -2.70 15.77
N GLY A 66 -1.21 -3.52 16.51
CA GLY A 66 0.25 -3.53 16.48
C GLY A 66 0.79 -3.90 15.10
N LEU A 67 0.24 -4.96 14.48
CA LEU A 67 0.62 -5.39 13.14
C LEU A 67 0.21 -4.39 12.08
N ALA A 68 -1.01 -3.84 12.15
CA ALA A 68 -1.45 -2.81 11.21
C ALA A 68 -0.59 -1.54 11.32
N GLY A 69 -0.29 -1.09 12.54
CA GLY A 69 0.59 0.05 12.79
C GLY A 69 2.00 -0.18 12.29
N ALA A 70 2.60 -1.33 12.60
CA ALA A 70 3.92 -1.72 12.13
C ALA A 70 3.98 -1.77 10.60
N TYR A 71 2.98 -2.37 9.95
CA TYR A 71 2.88 -2.42 8.50
C TYR A 71 2.81 -1.02 7.88
N LEU A 72 1.93 -0.16 8.42
CA LEU A 72 1.75 1.19 7.92
C LEU A 72 3.03 2.02 8.08
N LEU A 73 3.70 1.96 9.23
CA LEU A 73 4.93 2.70 9.48
C LEU A 73 6.10 2.22 8.62
N LEU A 74 6.23 0.91 8.44
CA LEU A 74 7.38 0.34 7.73
C LEU A 74 7.25 0.44 6.20
N PHE A 75 6.04 0.21 5.68
CA PHE A 75 5.82 0.06 4.23
C PHE A 75 4.99 1.17 3.58
N ARG A 76 4.25 1.97 4.35
CA ARG A 76 3.33 2.98 3.78
C ARG A 76 3.65 4.42 4.16
N HIS A 77 4.17 4.67 5.35
CA HIS A 77 4.46 6.01 5.82
C HIS A 77 5.64 6.60 5.04
N ASN A 78 5.42 7.71 4.33
CA ASN A 78 6.40 8.38 3.45
C ASN A 78 6.99 7.48 2.35
N ARG A 79 6.28 6.41 1.98
CA ARG A 79 6.68 5.50 0.90
C ARG A 79 5.82 5.74 -0.34
N PRO A 80 6.37 5.57 -1.55
CA PRO A 80 5.59 5.70 -2.76
C PRO A 80 4.44 4.67 -2.81
N PRO A 81 3.34 4.96 -3.53
CA PRO A 81 2.27 4.01 -3.71
C PRO A 81 2.79 2.67 -4.25
N ARG A 82 2.36 1.55 -3.63
CA ARG A 82 2.74 0.17 -3.99
C ARG A 82 4.17 -0.27 -3.65
N TYR A 83 4.88 0.48 -2.80
CA TYR A 83 6.19 0.08 -2.28
C TYR A 83 6.19 -1.33 -1.64
N ASP A 84 5.10 -1.72 -1.01
CA ASP A 84 4.86 -3.06 -0.45
C ASP A 84 4.98 -4.16 -1.52
N ILE A 85 4.32 -3.97 -2.66
CA ILE A 85 4.33 -4.90 -3.79
C ILE A 85 5.69 -4.89 -4.50
N ASP A 86 6.29 -3.72 -4.66
CA ASP A 86 7.61 -3.58 -5.30
C ASP A 86 8.71 -4.29 -4.51
N LEU A 87 8.69 -4.21 -3.17
CA LEU A 87 9.60 -4.98 -2.31
C LEU A 87 9.39 -6.49 -2.45
N LEU A 88 8.13 -6.95 -2.41
CA LEU A 88 7.80 -8.36 -2.51
C LEU A 88 8.19 -8.93 -3.88
N THR A 89 7.92 -8.18 -4.95
CA THR A 89 8.32 -8.56 -6.32
C THR A 89 9.83 -8.57 -6.48
N SER A 90 10.56 -7.60 -5.92
CA SER A 90 12.02 -7.62 -5.94
C SER A 90 12.62 -8.77 -5.12
N PHE A 91 11.96 -9.17 -4.03
CA PHE A 91 12.41 -10.29 -3.21
C PHE A 91 12.14 -11.64 -3.90
N VAL A 92 10.95 -11.82 -4.47
CA VAL A 92 10.53 -13.07 -5.13
C VAL A 92 11.21 -13.25 -6.50
N ASN A 93 11.26 -12.20 -7.32
CA ASN A 93 11.81 -12.28 -8.68
C ASN A 93 13.31 -11.95 -8.74
N GLY A 94 13.92 -11.59 -7.60
CA GLY A 94 15.29 -11.09 -7.54
C GLY A 94 15.43 -9.65 -8.07
N PRO A 95 16.66 -9.10 -8.11
CA PRO A 95 16.91 -7.77 -8.64
C PRO A 95 16.52 -7.73 -10.13
N SER A 96 15.34 -7.21 -10.43
CA SER A 96 14.89 -6.95 -11.79
C SER A 96 15.54 -5.68 -12.34
N PHE A 97 16.88 -5.61 -12.33
CA PHE A 97 17.61 -4.76 -13.24
C PHE A 97 17.65 -5.46 -14.60
N GLN A 98 16.49 -5.57 -15.26
CA GLN A 98 16.52 -5.89 -16.68
C GLN A 98 17.00 -4.62 -17.39
N PRO A 99 18.15 -4.66 -18.09
CA PRO A 99 18.58 -3.51 -18.88
C PRO A 99 17.43 -3.15 -19.82
N ALA A 100 17.07 -1.86 -19.87
CA ALA A 100 16.04 -1.37 -20.76
C ALA A 100 16.30 -1.94 -22.15
N LYS A 101 15.31 -2.64 -22.73
CA LYS A 101 15.45 -3.17 -24.09
C LYS A 101 15.86 -2.00 -24.99
N LEU A 102 17.04 -2.12 -25.60
CA LEU A 102 17.57 -1.11 -26.50
C LEU A 102 16.46 -0.72 -27.48
N GLN A 103 16.09 0.56 -27.48
CA GLN A 103 15.08 1.07 -28.38
C GLN A 103 15.58 0.82 -29.81
N PRO A 104 14.90 -0.01 -30.63
CA PRO A 104 15.47 -0.44 -31.91
C PRO A 104 15.70 0.71 -32.88
N PHE A 105 14.90 1.78 -32.76
CA PHE A 105 14.91 2.91 -33.66
C PHE A 105 14.52 4.20 -32.94
N HIS A 106 15.25 5.28 -33.23
CA HIS A 106 14.90 6.63 -32.81
C HIS A 106 13.70 7.13 -33.65
N PRO A 107 12.61 7.62 -33.04
CA PRO A 107 11.35 7.91 -33.74
C PRO A 107 11.37 9.16 -34.64
N ILE A 108 12.52 9.83 -34.81
CA ILE A 108 12.62 11.06 -35.60
C ILE A 108 13.77 10.95 -36.61
N ARG A 109 13.47 10.43 -37.80
CA ARG A 109 14.21 10.76 -39.03
C ARG A 109 13.34 11.71 -39.83
N TYR A 110 13.62 13.00 -39.77
CA TYR A 110 13.08 13.92 -40.76
C TYR A 110 13.68 13.58 -42.14
N PRO A 111 12.88 13.56 -43.22
CA PRO A 111 13.43 13.55 -44.55
C PRO A 111 14.14 14.89 -44.77
N ARG A 112 15.44 14.86 -45.07
CA ARG A 112 16.14 16.04 -45.58
C ARG A 112 15.60 16.29 -46.98
N ALA A 113 14.93 17.43 -47.14
CA ALA A 113 14.65 18.02 -48.45
C ALA A 113 15.95 18.47 -49.12
#